data_AF-A0A2H5XXS5-F1
#
_entry.id   AF-A0A2H5XXS5-F1
#
_cell.length_a   1.000
_cell.length_b   1.000
_cell.length_c   1.000
_cell.angle_alpha   90.00
_cell.angle_beta   90.00
_cell.angle_gamma   90.00
#
_symmetry.space_group_name_H-M   'P 1'
#
loop_
_entity.id
_entity.type
_entity.pdbx_description
1 polymer ?
#
loop_
_entity_poly.entity_id
_entity_poly.type
_entity_poly.pdbx_seq_one_letter_code
_entity_poly.pdbx_strand_id
1 'polypeptide(L)'
;MHHQPARIHTVIAATNYLRVSEVTEAILDRFLYKALILPDKDPYTQFKIAQKYLVHGGKPAEPPQKIPFAELKYMHSIITGTNPAITIRIRPEDLYFANLVVGHFEHLRNRALRESHRGQAAETYREFYISPRTQAKSLDLLRALALLRARTHVTHEDISKLYFIFATVGVPEEIALFKKSFETIQNSLVSSNGLEQIATLLAFETLLQHIRQDRSILEQPLGELATTPIRRTFIEWFRETFGGVDRTVAQNRRQLEQFIAEFVPATEEVRELKRAVEHLMTRVFQEIERDQAREEERRRRRQQREGSSGL
;
A
#
# COMPACT_ATOMS: atom_id res chain seq x y z
N MET A 1 -25.46 -22.64 3.33
CA MET A 1 -24.33 -23.13 2.52
C MET A 1 -23.12 -23.32 3.44
N HIS A 2 -22.74 -24.56 3.72
CA HIS A 2 -21.52 -24.84 4.47
C HIS A 2 -20.31 -24.64 3.55
N HIS A 3 -19.54 -23.57 3.77
CA HIS A 3 -18.21 -23.46 3.19
C HIS A 3 -17.32 -24.53 3.82
N GLN A 4 -17.08 -25.64 3.11
CA GLN A 4 -16.01 -26.55 3.49
C GLN A 4 -14.67 -25.81 3.30
N PRO A 5 -13.83 -25.68 4.35
CA PRO A 5 -12.50 -25.13 4.18
C PRO A 5 -11.72 -26.02 3.22
N ALA A 6 -11.17 -25.43 2.15
CA ALA A 6 -10.37 -26.16 1.19
C ALA A 6 -9.16 -26.82 1.89
N ARG A 7 -8.96 -28.12 1.65
CA ARG A 7 -7.79 -28.89 2.11
C ARG A 7 -6.50 -28.53 1.36
N ILE A 8 -6.60 -27.71 0.31
CA ILE A 8 -5.47 -27.24 -0.49
C ILE A 8 -4.96 -25.94 0.13
N HIS A 9 -3.82 -26.04 0.81
CA HIS A 9 -3.21 -24.91 1.52
C HIS A 9 -2.19 -24.13 0.66
N THR A 10 -1.69 -24.72 -0.42
CA THR A 10 -0.72 -24.10 -1.35
C THR A 10 -0.82 -24.79 -2.71
N VAL A 11 -0.68 -24.02 -3.80
CA VAL A 11 -0.64 -24.54 -5.17
C VAL A 11 0.70 -24.18 -5.77
N ILE A 12 1.38 -25.17 -6.34
CA ILE A 12 2.60 -24.99 -7.12
C ILE A 12 2.30 -25.56 -8.51
N ALA A 13 2.53 -24.75 -9.54
CA ALA A 13 2.43 -25.16 -10.93
C ALA A 13 3.80 -25.00 -11.60
N ALA A 14 4.16 -25.97 -12.43
CA ALA A 14 5.36 -25.95 -13.24
C ALA A 14 4.98 -26.13 -14.70
N THR A 15 5.61 -25.37 -15.60
CA THR A 15 5.44 -25.51 -17.05
C THR A 15 6.78 -25.26 -17.74
N ASN A 16 7.02 -25.96 -18.84
CA ASN A 16 8.22 -25.75 -19.68
C ASN A 16 8.04 -24.58 -20.65
N TYR A 17 6.79 -24.24 -20.99
CA TYR A 17 6.46 -23.16 -21.89
C TYR A 17 5.18 -22.47 -21.44
N LEU A 18 5.15 -21.15 -21.50
CA LEU A 18 3.99 -20.35 -21.15
C LEU A 18 3.64 -19.47 -22.34
N ARG A 19 2.52 -19.77 -23.00
CA ARG A 19 1.93 -18.86 -23.99
C ARG A 19 0.96 -17.95 -23.28
N VAL A 20 1.28 -16.67 -23.21
CA VAL A 20 0.40 -15.67 -22.59
C VAL A 20 -0.71 -15.30 -23.59
N SER A 21 -1.92 -15.74 -23.30
CA SER A 21 -3.20 -15.30 -23.85
C SER A 21 -4.04 -14.63 -22.76
N GLU A 22 -5.15 -13.94 -23.13
CA GLU A 22 -6.04 -13.29 -22.16
C GLU A 22 -6.51 -14.24 -21.05
N VAL A 23 -6.87 -15.47 -21.45
CA VAL A 23 -7.38 -16.49 -20.53
C VAL A 23 -6.29 -16.93 -19.57
N THR A 24 -5.07 -17.15 -20.07
CA THR A 24 -3.95 -17.57 -19.22
C THR A 24 -3.46 -16.43 -18.32
N GLU A 25 -3.56 -15.17 -18.76
CA GLU A 25 -3.16 -14.01 -17.98
C GLU A 25 -3.99 -13.87 -16.70
N ALA A 26 -5.31 -14.05 -16.80
CA ALA A 26 -6.20 -14.06 -15.64
C ALA A 26 -5.88 -15.20 -14.66
N ILE A 27 -5.39 -16.34 -15.15
CA ILE A 27 -4.94 -17.46 -14.31
C ILE A 27 -3.57 -17.14 -13.69
N LEU A 28 -2.63 -16.61 -14.46
CA LEU A 28 -1.29 -16.25 -14.03
C LEU A 28 -1.28 -15.15 -12.97
N ASP A 29 -2.25 -14.24 -12.98
CA ASP A 29 -2.44 -13.26 -11.91
C ASP A 29 -2.76 -13.91 -10.55
N ARG A 30 -3.28 -15.14 -10.52
CA ARG A 30 -3.51 -15.89 -9.27
C ARG A 30 -2.23 -16.55 -8.74
N PHE A 31 -1.19 -16.67 -9.57
CA PHE A 31 0.13 -17.15 -9.16
C PHE A 31 1.00 -15.97 -8.75
N LEU A 32 1.04 -15.70 -7.44
CA LEU A 32 1.75 -14.54 -6.88
C LEU A 32 3.27 -14.62 -7.08
N TYR A 33 3.84 -15.81 -6.88
CA TYR A 33 5.27 -16.04 -7.02
C TYR A 33 5.53 -16.72 -8.35
N LYS A 34 6.37 -16.10 -9.18
CA LYS A 34 6.76 -16.61 -10.49
C LYS A 34 8.27 -16.78 -10.50
N ALA A 35 8.71 -17.95 -10.94
CA ALA A 35 10.13 -18.27 -11.07
C ALA A 35 10.40 -18.91 -12.43
N LEU A 36 11.45 -18.43 -13.11
CA LEU A 36 12.02 -19.04 -14.28
C LEU A 36 13.32 -19.72 -13.88
N ILE A 37 13.36 -21.04 -14.01
CA ILE A 37 14.55 -21.83 -13.70
C ILE A 37 15.22 -22.19 -15.03
N LEU A 38 16.32 -21.50 -15.34
CA LEU A 38 17.14 -21.81 -16.51
C LEU A 38 18.09 -22.97 -16.18
N PRO A 39 18.32 -23.91 -17.11
CA PRO A 39 19.27 -24.99 -16.89
C PRO A 39 20.69 -24.44 -16.79
N ASP A 40 21.40 -24.77 -15.71
CA ASP A 40 22.84 -24.50 -15.62
C ASP A 40 23.60 -25.52 -16.48
N LYS A 41 24.47 -25.05 -17.37
CA LYS A 41 25.27 -25.92 -18.25
C LYS A 41 26.73 -26.04 -17.79
N ASP A 42 27.10 -25.37 -16.70
CA ASP A 42 28.44 -25.44 -16.14
C ASP A 42 28.76 -26.90 -15.71
N PRO A 43 29.87 -27.50 -16.19
CA PRO A 43 30.23 -28.87 -15.86
C PRO A 43 30.39 -29.12 -14.36
N TYR A 44 30.86 -28.13 -13.59
CA TYR A 44 31.07 -28.28 -12.16
C TYR A 44 29.75 -28.26 -11.38
N THR A 45 28.81 -27.39 -11.74
CA THR A 45 27.43 -27.46 -11.21
C THR A 45 26.77 -28.80 -11.56
N GLN A 46 26.88 -29.25 -12.82
CA GLN A 46 26.33 -30.52 -13.26
C GLN A 46 26.91 -31.71 -12.49
N PHE A 47 28.22 -31.72 -12.27
CA PHE A 47 28.89 -32.72 -11.43
C PHE A 47 28.35 -32.75 -10.00
N LYS A 48 28.13 -31.58 -9.37
CA LYS A 48 27.54 -31.51 -8.02
C LYS A 48 26.12 -32.05 -7.97
N ILE A 49 25.30 -31.74 -8.97
CA ILE A 49 23.94 -32.27 -9.09
C ILE A 49 24.01 -33.79 -9.21
N ALA A 50 24.89 -34.32 -10.06
CA ALA A 50 25.08 -35.75 -10.23
C ALA A 50 25.56 -36.44 -8.93
N GLN A 51 26.53 -35.86 -8.20
CA GLN A 51 26.94 -36.37 -6.89
C GLN A 51 25.77 -36.46 -5.91
N LYS A 52 24.94 -35.42 -5.81
CA LYS A 52 23.75 -35.44 -4.94
C LYS A 52 22.74 -36.50 -5.38
N TYR A 53 22.53 -36.65 -6.68
CA TYR A 53 21.67 -37.69 -7.22
C TYR A 53 22.18 -39.09 -6.88
N LEU A 54 23.48 -39.35 -6.95
CA LEU A 54 24.07 -40.64 -6.60
C LEU A 54 23.89 -41.00 -5.12
N VAL A 55 23.92 -40.03 -4.21
CA VAL A 55 23.74 -40.28 -2.77
C VAL A 55 22.27 -40.57 -2.42
N HIS A 56 21.32 -39.95 -3.12
CA HIS A 56 19.89 -40.00 -2.73
C HIS A 56 19.03 -40.80 -3.72
N GLY A 57 19.56 -41.20 -4.87
CA GLY A 57 18.83 -41.88 -5.95
C GLY A 57 17.65 -41.07 -6.48
N GLY A 58 17.74 -39.74 -6.45
CA GLY A 58 16.62 -38.84 -6.77
C GLY A 58 15.51 -38.77 -5.71
N LYS A 59 15.66 -39.45 -4.56
CA LYS A 59 14.71 -39.32 -3.45
C LYS A 59 14.92 -37.98 -2.72
N PRO A 60 13.85 -37.33 -2.26
CA PRO A 60 13.97 -36.16 -1.41
C PRO A 60 14.83 -36.48 -0.19
N ALA A 61 15.83 -35.64 0.09
CA ALA A 61 16.57 -35.76 1.33
C ALA A 61 15.67 -35.40 2.52
N GLU A 62 15.71 -36.19 3.58
CA GLU A 62 15.02 -35.80 4.81
C GLU A 62 15.73 -34.59 5.44
N PRO A 63 15.00 -33.50 5.70
CA PRO A 63 15.61 -32.33 6.32
C PRO A 63 15.93 -32.63 7.79
N PRO A 64 17.02 -32.06 8.34
CA PRO A 64 17.40 -32.25 9.74
C PRO A 64 16.35 -31.71 10.71
N GLN A 65 15.56 -30.72 10.27
CA GLN A 65 14.45 -30.15 11.03
C GLN A 65 13.25 -29.97 10.12
N LYS A 66 12.09 -30.43 10.58
CA LYS A 66 10.79 -30.23 9.91
C LYS A 66 10.03 -29.14 10.66
N ILE A 67 9.40 -28.22 9.93
CA ILE A 67 8.53 -27.20 10.53
C ILE A 67 7.14 -27.82 10.69
N PRO A 68 6.60 -27.93 11.92
CA PRO A 68 5.24 -28.41 12.14
C PRO A 68 4.20 -27.56 11.40
N PHE A 69 3.20 -28.20 10.81
CA PHE A 69 2.13 -27.48 10.11
C PHE A 69 1.35 -26.52 11.02
N ALA A 70 1.22 -26.86 12.31
CA ALA A 70 0.59 -26.00 13.30
C ALA A 70 1.32 -24.64 13.43
N GLU A 71 2.65 -24.64 13.36
CA GLU A 71 3.46 -23.42 13.39
C GLU A 71 3.25 -22.58 12.13
N LEU A 72 3.22 -23.21 10.96
CA LEU A 72 2.92 -22.52 9.69
C LEU A 72 1.52 -21.87 9.71
N LYS A 73 0.52 -22.58 10.25
CA LYS A 73 -0.84 -22.05 10.41
C LYS A 73 -0.87 -20.87 11.39
N TYR A 74 -0.12 -20.95 12.48
CA TYR A 74 0.01 -19.85 13.44
C TYR A 74 0.66 -18.62 12.78
N MET A 75 1.78 -18.79 12.08
CA MET A 75 2.42 -17.71 11.33
C MET A 75 1.49 -17.08 10.28
N HIS A 76 0.73 -17.90 9.55
CA HIS A 76 -0.26 -17.42 8.59
C HIS A 76 -1.32 -16.52 9.25
N SER A 77 -1.77 -16.83 10.48
CA SER A 77 -2.71 -15.97 11.20
C SER A 77 -2.13 -14.58 11.50
N ILE A 78 -0.83 -14.51 11.82
CA ILE A 78 -0.11 -13.25 12.06
C ILE A 78 0.01 -12.45 10.77
N ILE A 79 0.44 -13.11 9.68
CA ILE A 79 0.65 -12.49 8.37
C ILE A 79 -0.67 -11.94 7.80
N THR A 80 -1.78 -12.66 7.97
CA THR A 80 -3.10 -12.21 7.50
C THR A 80 -3.78 -11.22 8.45
N GLY A 81 -3.16 -10.86 9.57
CA GLY A 81 -3.71 -9.93 10.56
C GLY A 81 -4.91 -10.47 11.33
N THR A 82 -5.10 -11.79 11.35
CA THR A 82 -6.20 -12.46 12.08
C THR A 82 -5.79 -12.91 13.49
N ASN A 83 -4.50 -12.82 13.82
CA ASN A 83 -3.99 -13.16 15.14
C ASN A 83 -4.32 -12.05 16.17
N PRO A 84 -4.93 -12.38 17.32
CA PRO A 84 -5.32 -11.39 18.33
C PRO A 84 -4.16 -10.87 19.19
N ALA A 85 -3.05 -11.61 19.26
CA ALA A 85 -1.93 -11.29 20.14
C ALA A 85 -0.80 -10.55 19.42
N ILE A 86 -0.53 -10.91 18.16
CA ILE A 86 0.58 -10.37 17.37
C ILE A 86 0.04 -9.73 16.10
N THR A 87 0.29 -8.44 15.95
CA THR A 87 -0.06 -7.68 14.74
C THR A 87 1.19 -7.04 14.16
N ILE A 88 1.40 -7.24 12.85
CA ILE A 88 2.47 -6.59 12.11
C ILE A 88 1.89 -5.34 11.45
N ARG A 89 2.38 -4.18 11.87
CA ARG A 89 1.91 -2.88 11.40
C ARG A 89 2.62 -2.47 10.12
N ILE A 90 1.85 -1.96 9.17
CA ILE A 90 2.36 -1.25 7.99
C ILE A 90 1.94 0.20 8.18
N ARG A 91 2.89 1.13 8.28
CA ARG A 91 2.53 2.54 8.49
C ARG A 91 1.96 3.11 7.18
N PRO A 92 1.03 4.09 7.23
CA PRO A 92 0.44 4.66 6.02
C PRO A 92 1.47 5.18 5.02
N GLU A 93 2.54 5.81 5.49
CA GLU A 93 3.61 6.32 4.62
C GLU A 93 4.46 5.20 4.01
N ASP A 94 4.67 4.08 4.71
CA ASP A 94 5.36 2.92 4.14
C ASP A 94 4.50 2.28 3.03
N LEU A 95 3.18 2.23 3.24
CA LEU A 95 2.23 1.74 2.25
C LEU A 95 2.17 2.65 1.02
N TYR A 96 2.11 3.96 1.22
CA TYR A 96 2.14 4.93 0.13
C TYR A 96 3.46 4.85 -0.65
N PHE A 97 4.60 4.78 0.05
CA PHE A 97 5.91 4.59 -0.56
C PHE A 97 6.00 3.28 -1.37
N ALA A 98 5.46 2.16 -0.85
CA ALA A 98 5.38 0.91 -1.59
C ALA A 98 4.58 1.07 -2.89
N ASN A 99 3.45 1.77 -2.85
CA ASN A 99 2.63 2.03 -4.04
C ASN A 99 3.36 2.91 -5.08
N LEU A 100 4.13 3.92 -4.65
CA LEU A 100 4.98 4.72 -5.54
C LEU A 100 6.01 3.86 -6.26
N VAL A 101 6.70 2.97 -5.52
CA VAL A 101 7.70 2.06 -6.09
C VAL A 101 7.07 1.11 -7.10
N VAL A 102 5.92 0.54 -6.76
CA VAL A 102 5.18 -0.40 -7.63
C VAL A 102 4.69 0.30 -8.90
N GLY A 103 4.10 1.49 -8.78
CA GLY A 103 3.63 2.28 -9.92
C GLY A 103 4.77 2.72 -10.84
N HIS A 104 5.90 3.14 -10.26
CA HIS A 104 7.10 3.49 -11.04
C HIS A 104 7.68 2.27 -11.76
N PHE A 105 7.71 1.11 -11.10
CA PHE A 105 8.13 -0.15 -11.73
C PHE A 105 7.24 -0.54 -12.90
N GLU A 106 5.91 -0.50 -12.73
CA GLU A 106 4.94 -0.75 -13.79
C GLU A 106 5.15 0.20 -14.98
N HIS A 107 5.34 1.50 -14.70
CA HIS A 107 5.64 2.49 -15.73
C HIS A 107 6.92 2.16 -16.51
N LEU A 108 8.04 1.85 -15.83
CA LEU A 108 9.29 1.50 -16.49
C LEU A 108 9.17 0.22 -17.31
N ARG A 109 8.44 -0.78 -16.81
CA ARG A 109 8.21 -2.04 -17.53
C ARG A 109 7.40 -1.81 -18.79
N ASN A 110 6.34 -1.01 -18.70
CA ASN A 110 5.52 -0.64 -19.87
C ASN A 110 6.30 0.20 -20.88
N ARG A 111 7.16 1.10 -20.41
CA ARG A 111 8.08 1.83 -21.29
C ARG A 111 8.99 0.88 -22.06
N ALA A 112 9.66 -0.06 -21.40
CA ALA A 112 10.53 -1.03 -22.05
C ALA A 112 9.77 -1.94 -23.04
N LEU A 113 8.52 -2.33 -22.71
CA LEU A 113 7.66 -3.09 -23.60
C LEU A 113 7.30 -2.30 -24.88
N ARG A 114 6.89 -1.04 -24.73
CA ARG A 114 6.59 -0.16 -25.88
C ARG A 114 7.82 0.09 -26.75
N GLU A 115 8.99 0.26 -26.14
CA GLU A 115 10.26 0.45 -26.86
C GLU A 115 10.68 -0.80 -27.65
N SER A 116 10.52 -2.00 -27.07
CA SER A 116 10.84 -3.27 -27.75
C SER A 116 9.87 -3.64 -28.88
N HIS A 117 8.64 -3.12 -28.86
CA HIS A 117 7.61 -3.36 -29.89
C HIS A 117 7.34 -2.12 -30.74
N ARG A 118 8.31 -1.20 -30.84
CA ARG A 118 8.17 0.05 -31.59
C ARG A 118 7.88 -0.23 -33.07
N GLY A 119 6.82 0.37 -33.59
CA GLY A 119 6.38 0.18 -34.97
C GLY A 119 5.43 -1.01 -35.18
N GLN A 120 5.11 -1.78 -34.13
CA GLN A 120 4.05 -2.77 -34.14
C GLN A 120 2.73 -2.15 -33.69
N ALA A 121 1.61 -2.65 -34.21
CA ALA A 121 0.28 -2.22 -33.78
C ALA A 121 0.08 -2.52 -32.28
N ALA A 122 -0.68 -1.67 -31.59
CA ALA A 122 -0.97 -1.83 -30.16
C ALA A 122 -1.72 -3.15 -29.84
N GLU A 123 -2.28 -3.82 -30.84
CA GLU A 123 -2.92 -5.14 -30.69
C GLU A 123 -1.90 -6.29 -30.56
N THR A 124 -0.64 -6.07 -30.96
CA THR A 124 0.41 -7.11 -31.00
C THR A 124 1.04 -7.37 -29.63
N TYR A 125 0.99 -6.40 -28.71
CA TYR A 125 1.56 -6.52 -27.38
C TYR A 125 0.65 -5.88 -26.33
N ARG A 126 0.66 -6.42 -25.12
CA ARG A 126 -0.13 -5.89 -23.99
C ARG A 126 0.79 -5.18 -23.02
N GLU A 127 0.26 -4.11 -22.45
CA GLU A 127 0.90 -3.46 -21.32
C GLU A 127 0.90 -4.43 -20.13
N PHE A 128 2.02 -4.45 -19.43
CA PHE A 128 2.12 -5.08 -18.14
C PHE A 128 1.18 -4.39 -17.16
N TYR A 129 0.35 -5.19 -16.51
CA TYR A 129 -0.65 -4.75 -15.57
C TYR A 129 -0.47 -5.45 -14.22
N ILE A 130 -0.53 -4.67 -13.15
CA ILE A 130 -0.54 -5.18 -11.78
C ILE A 130 -1.96 -5.13 -11.23
N SER A 131 -2.56 -6.30 -10.97
CA SER A 131 -3.92 -6.35 -10.44
C SER A 131 -4.02 -5.86 -8.98
N PRO A 132 -5.19 -5.32 -8.57
CA PRO A 132 -5.49 -5.02 -7.17
C PRO A 132 -5.33 -6.23 -6.24
N ARG A 133 -5.54 -7.46 -6.76
CA ARG A 133 -5.32 -8.69 -6.00
C ARG A 133 -3.84 -8.85 -5.67
N THR A 134 -2.97 -8.71 -6.67
CA THR A 134 -1.53 -8.82 -6.51
C THR A 134 -1.01 -7.72 -5.57
N GLN A 135 -1.53 -6.50 -5.68
CA GLN A 135 -1.22 -5.42 -4.74
C GLN A 135 -1.65 -5.76 -3.30
N ALA A 136 -2.88 -6.23 -3.09
CA ALA A 136 -3.35 -6.62 -1.76
C ALA A 136 -2.52 -7.76 -1.15
N LYS A 137 -2.11 -8.73 -1.98
CA LYS A 137 -1.26 -9.85 -1.55
C LYS A 137 0.19 -9.47 -1.30
N SER A 138 0.67 -8.37 -1.86
CA SER A 138 1.98 -7.82 -1.50
C SER A 138 2.06 -7.42 -0.01
N LEU A 139 0.94 -7.03 0.61
CA LEU A 139 0.87 -6.72 2.04
C LEU A 139 1.11 -7.95 2.93
N ASP A 140 0.61 -9.12 2.50
CA ASP A 140 0.88 -10.38 3.18
C ASP A 140 2.39 -10.69 3.11
N LEU A 141 3.04 -10.45 1.96
CA LEU A 141 4.49 -10.60 1.83
C LEU A 141 5.26 -9.62 2.73
N LEU A 142 4.88 -8.34 2.77
CA LEU A 142 5.55 -7.37 3.65
C LEU A 142 5.49 -7.80 5.12
N ARG A 143 4.32 -8.27 5.58
CA ARG A 143 4.16 -8.79 6.94
C ARG A 143 4.98 -10.06 7.16
N ALA A 144 5.03 -10.96 6.18
CA ALA A 144 5.86 -12.16 6.25
C ALA A 144 7.36 -11.81 6.36
N LEU A 145 7.85 -10.84 5.59
CA LEU A 145 9.25 -10.38 5.63
C LEU A 145 9.60 -9.74 6.98
N ALA A 146 8.71 -8.94 7.56
CA ALA A 146 8.87 -8.40 8.90
C ALA A 146 8.88 -9.52 9.96
N LEU A 147 7.95 -10.49 9.88
CA LEU A 147 7.85 -11.62 10.81
C LEU A 147 9.12 -12.47 10.80
N LEU A 148 9.64 -12.79 9.61
CA LEU A 148 10.87 -13.58 9.44
C LEU A 148 12.11 -12.90 10.08
N ARG A 149 12.01 -11.61 10.36
CA ARG A 149 13.04 -10.80 11.02
C ARG A 149 12.68 -10.45 12.47
N ALA A 150 11.69 -11.13 13.03
CA ALA A 150 11.17 -10.90 14.38
C ALA A 150 10.73 -9.44 14.63
N ARG A 151 10.25 -8.74 13.59
CA ARG A 151 9.73 -7.37 13.70
C ARG A 151 8.21 -7.34 13.68
N THR A 152 7.65 -6.37 14.41
CA THR A 152 6.21 -6.06 14.45
C THR A 152 5.82 -4.90 13.54
N HIS A 153 6.75 -4.40 12.73
CA HIS A 153 6.52 -3.34 11.76
C HIS A 153 7.32 -3.57 10.48
N VAL A 154 6.74 -3.16 9.36
CA VAL A 154 7.38 -3.20 8.04
C VAL A 154 8.36 -2.03 7.90
N THR A 155 9.45 -2.25 7.17
CA THR A 155 10.44 -1.20 6.84
C THR A 155 10.66 -1.11 5.34
N HIS A 156 11.36 -0.06 4.89
CA HIS A 156 11.70 0.12 3.48
C HIS A 156 12.52 -1.04 2.90
N GLU A 157 13.29 -1.74 3.74
CA GLU A 157 14.05 -2.91 3.32
C GLU A 157 13.15 -4.12 2.97
N ASP A 158 11.95 -4.19 3.52
CA ASP A 158 10.97 -5.20 3.12
C ASP A 158 10.30 -4.80 1.79
N ILE A 159 10.06 -3.50 1.60
CA ILE A 159 9.51 -2.94 0.36
C ILE A 159 10.46 -3.18 -0.82
N SER A 160 11.77 -3.07 -0.60
CA SER A 160 12.78 -3.36 -1.63
C SER A 160 12.77 -4.82 -2.10
N LYS A 161 12.14 -5.73 -1.33
CA LYS A 161 11.99 -7.16 -1.66
C LYS A 161 10.66 -7.52 -2.31
N LEU A 162 9.79 -6.55 -2.56
CA LEU A 162 8.53 -6.80 -3.25
C LEU A 162 8.72 -7.29 -4.71
N TYR A 163 9.94 -7.24 -5.25
CA TYR A 163 10.29 -7.93 -6.50
C TYR A 163 9.93 -9.42 -6.49
N PHE A 164 9.85 -10.09 -5.32
CA PHE A 164 9.41 -11.49 -5.25
C PHE A 164 8.00 -11.74 -5.78
N ILE A 165 7.13 -10.72 -5.78
CA ILE A 165 5.76 -10.81 -6.31
C ILE A 165 5.64 -10.09 -7.67
N PHE A 166 6.27 -8.93 -7.84
CA PHE A 166 6.07 -8.11 -9.03
C PHE A 166 7.00 -8.47 -10.20
N ALA A 167 8.16 -9.07 -9.93
CA ALA A 167 9.10 -9.55 -10.93
C ALA A 167 9.11 -11.07 -10.99
N THR A 168 9.59 -11.61 -12.11
CA THR A 168 9.83 -13.05 -12.25
C THR A 168 11.20 -13.39 -11.68
N VAL A 169 11.25 -14.19 -10.62
CA VAL A 169 12.50 -14.65 -10.03
C VAL A 169 13.26 -15.50 -11.06
N GLY A 170 14.55 -15.22 -11.26
CA GLY A 170 15.33 -15.86 -12.33
C GLY A 170 15.33 -15.11 -13.66
N VAL A 171 14.65 -13.95 -13.74
CA VAL A 171 14.82 -12.95 -14.81
C VAL A 171 15.54 -11.74 -14.21
N PRO A 172 16.89 -11.66 -14.30
CA PRO A 172 17.69 -10.62 -13.64
C PRO A 172 17.29 -9.20 -14.02
N GLU A 173 16.87 -8.99 -15.27
CA GLU A 173 16.49 -7.70 -15.81
C GLU A 173 15.24 -7.15 -15.11
N GLU A 174 14.23 -7.99 -14.85
CA GLU A 174 13.01 -7.58 -14.13
C GLU A 174 13.30 -7.24 -12.67
N ILE A 175 14.15 -8.04 -12.01
CA ILE A 175 14.58 -7.79 -10.63
C ILE A 175 15.39 -6.49 -10.55
N ALA A 176 16.31 -6.27 -11.48
CA ALA A 176 17.12 -5.07 -11.55
C ALA A 176 16.25 -3.83 -11.81
N LEU A 177 15.23 -3.95 -12.67
CA LEU A 177 14.28 -2.87 -12.94
C LEU A 177 13.46 -2.49 -11.70
N PHE A 178 13.01 -3.48 -10.93
CA PHE A 178 12.32 -3.24 -9.66
C PHE A 178 13.23 -2.55 -8.65
N LYS A 179 14.45 -3.05 -8.46
CA LYS A 179 15.43 -2.44 -7.54
C LYS A 179 15.77 -1.01 -7.94
N LYS A 180 15.99 -0.76 -9.24
CA LYS A 180 16.19 0.59 -9.77
C LYS A 180 15.00 1.50 -9.47
N SER A 181 13.76 1.00 -9.60
CA SER A 181 12.56 1.77 -9.27
C SER A 181 12.52 2.14 -7.79
N PHE A 182 12.79 1.17 -6.92
CA PHE A 182 12.89 1.38 -5.49
C PHE A 182 13.96 2.44 -5.15
N GLU A 183 15.18 2.29 -5.64
CA GLU A 183 16.29 3.22 -5.40
C GLU A 183 15.99 4.62 -5.93
N THR A 184 15.37 4.74 -7.11
CA THR A 184 15.01 6.04 -7.71
C THR A 184 14.03 6.81 -6.82
N ILE A 185 12.92 6.17 -6.43
CA ILE A 185 11.91 6.80 -5.57
C ILE A 185 12.48 7.06 -4.18
N GLN A 186 13.25 6.12 -3.61
CA GLN A 186 13.87 6.29 -2.31
C GLN A 186 14.83 7.47 -2.29
N ASN A 187 15.73 7.58 -3.27
CA ASN A 187 16.70 8.67 -3.34
C ASN A 187 16.01 10.01 -3.55
N SER A 188 14.99 10.08 -4.42
CA SER A 188 14.16 11.27 -4.63
C SER A 188 13.59 11.75 -3.28
N LEU A 189 12.88 10.88 -2.55
CA LEU A 189 12.21 11.24 -1.31
C LEU A 189 13.15 11.48 -0.12
N VAL A 190 14.29 10.77 -0.04
CA VAL A 190 15.27 10.97 1.05
C VAL A 190 16.01 12.29 0.86
N SER A 191 16.45 12.61 -0.36
CA SER A 191 17.21 13.84 -0.63
C SER A 191 16.42 15.12 -0.39
N SER A 192 15.09 15.05 -0.50
CA SER A 192 14.19 16.20 -0.45
C SER A 192 13.38 16.30 0.84
N ASN A 193 13.64 15.44 1.83
CA ASN A 193 12.76 15.24 3.00
C ASN A 193 11.30 14.88 2.64
N GLY A 194 11.08 14.27 1.46
CA GLY A 194 9.76 13.92 0.93
C GLY A 194 9.02 12.86 1.76
N LEU A 195 9.74 11.97 2.46
CA LEU A 195 9.11 10.97 3.34
C LEU A 195 8.34 11.61 4.49
N GLU A 196 8.91 12.63 5.13
CA GLU A 196 8.23 13.34 6.23
C GLU A 196 7.04 14.14 5.71
N GLN A 197 7.19 14.74 4.52
CA GLN A 197 6.10 15.44 3.83
C GLN A 197 4.92 14.49 3.51
N ILE A 198 5.19 13.27 3.03
CA ILE A 198 4.17 12.22 2.84
C ILE A 198 3.50 11.88 4.17
N ALA A 199 4.28 11.62 5.23
CA ALA A 199 3.72 11.28 6.53
C ALA A 199 2.81 12.39 7.08
N THR A 200 3.18 13.65 6.86
CA THR A 200 2.42 14.83 7.26
C THR A 200 1.10 14.93 6.49
N LEU A 201 1.14 14.79 5.17
CA LEU A 201 -0.06 14.85 4.32
C LEU A 201 -1.02 13.70 4.59
N LEU A 202 -0.53 12.48 4.86
CA LEU A 202 -1.38 11.35 5.23
C LEU A 202 -1.99 11.50 6.62
N ALA A 203 -1.26 12.09 7.57
CA ALA A 203 -1.84 12.45 8.87
C ALA A 203 -2.94 13.51 8.73
N PHE A 204 -2.75 14.49 7.85
CA PHE A 204 -3.77 15.50 7.52
C PHE A 204 -4.99 14.88 6.81
N GLU A 205 -4.78 13.96 5.87
CA GLU A 205 -5.86 13.17 5.26
C GLU A 205 -6.67 12.42 6.32
N THR A 206 -5.98 11.77 7.26
CA THR A 206 -6.62 11.06 8.36
C THR A 206 -7.46 12.02 9.21
N LEU A 207 -6.96 13.21 9.53
CA LEU A 207 -7.73 14.24 10.23
C LEU A 207 -9.00 14.64 9.46
N LEU A 208 -8.91 14.86 8.15
CA LEU A 208 -10.07 15.20 7.31
C LEU A 208 -11.13 14.10 7.31
N GLN A 209 -10.73 12.82 7.30
CA GLN A 209 -11.66 11.70 7.42
C GLN A 209 -12.34 11.67 8.80
N HIS A 210 -11.60 11.96 9.87
CA HIS A 210 -12.20 12.05 11.20
C HIS A 210 -13.19 13.20 11.28
N ILE A 211 -12.86 14.39 10.76
CA ILE A 211 -13.79 15.54 10.68
C ILE A 211 -15.05 15.18 9.90
N ARG A 212 -14.90 14.38 8.83
CA ARG A 212 -16.04 13.90 8.03
C ARG A 212 -16.95 12.97 8.84
N GLN A 213 -16.39 12.15 9.72
CA GLN A 213 -17.13 11.20 10.56
C GLN A 213 -17.73 11.87 11.80
N ASP A 214 -16.97 12.75 12.46
CA ASP A 214 -17.36 13.49 13.65
C ASP A 214 -17.05 14.98 13.47
N ARG A 215 -18.12 15.76 13.34
CA ARG A 215 -18.04 17.20 13.08
C ARG A 215 -17.67 18.00 14.33
N SER A 216 -17.89 17.45 15.52
CA SER A 216 -17.57 18.13 16.78
C SER A 216 -16.07 18.39 16.93
N ILE A 217 -15.24 17.67 16.16
CA ILE A 217 -13.79 17.90 16.04
C ILE A 217 -13.49 19.35 15.61
N LEU A 218 -14.30 19.96 14.76
CA LEU A 218 -14.11 21.36 14.35
C LEU A 218 -14.48 22.37 15.43
N GLU A 219 -15.21 21.95 16.47
CA GLU A 219 -15.60 22.77 17.62
C GLU A 219 -14.56 22.71 18.74
N GLN A 220 -13.70 21.69 18.73
CA GLN A 220 -12.61 21.49 19.68
C GLN A 220 -11.33 22.19 19.22
N PRO A 221 -10.40 22.51 20.13
CA PRO A 221 -9.08 22.98 19.76
C PRO A 221 -8.38 21.87 18.95
N LEU A 222 -7.95 22.17 17.73
CA LEU A 222 -7.23 21.20 16.88
C LEU A 222 -5.95 20.69 17.59
N GLY A 223 -5.38 21.47 18.53
CA GLY A 223 -4.26 21.05 19.38
C GLY A 223 -4.59 20.05 20.50
N GLU A 224 -5.88 19.81 20.81
CA GLU A 224 -6.34 18.78 21.75
C GLU A 224 -6.64 17.45 21.05
N LEU A 225 -6.50 17.37 19.71
CA LEU A 225 -6.68 16.16 18.91
C LEU A 225 -5.60 15.08 19.12
N ALA A 226 -4.80 15.20 20.19
CA ALA A 226 -3.83 14.21 20.62
C ALA A 226 -4.46 12.84 20.97
N THR A 227 -5.78 12.79 21.14
CA THR A 227 -6.53 11.55 21.37
C THR A 227 -6.93 10.81 20.10
N THR A 228 -6.87 11.47 18.95
CA THR A 228 -7.09 10.86 17.62
C THR A 228 -5.78 10.17 17.20
N PRO A 229 -5.79 9.06 16.43
CA PRO A 229 -4.57 8.40 15.94
C PRO A 229 -3.81 9.22 14.88
N ILE A 230 -3.72 10.53 15.08
CA ILE A 230 -2.94 11.48 14.30
C ILE A 230 -1.53 11.48 14.87
N ARG A 231 -0.52 11.56 13.98
CA ARG A 231 0.88 11.57 14.43
C ARG A 231 1.15 12.75 15.35
N ARG A 232 1.80 12.44 16.47
CA ARG A 232 2.32 13.42 17.43
C ARG A 232 3.10 14.54 16.75
N THR A 233 3.88 14.22 15.71
CA THR A 233 4.65 15.19 14.90
C THR A 233 3.77 16.22 14.19
N PHE A 234 2.64 15.81 13.60
CA PHE A 234 1.71 16.74 12.96
C PHE A 234 1.04 17.65 13.99
N ILE A 235 0.67 17.10 15.15
CA ILE A 235 0.03 17.86 16.24
C ILE A 235 1.01 18.84 16.87
N GLU A 236 2.25 18.43 17.11
CA GLU A 236 3.32 19.30 17.62
C GLU A 236 3.60 20.44 16.64
N TRP A 237 3.76 20.12 15.36
CA TRP A 237 3.92 21.14 14.31
C TRP A 237 2.70 22.07 14.21
N PHE A 238 1.47 21.52 14.25
CA PHE A 238 0.23 22.31 14.18
C PHE A 238 0.09 23.22 15.40
N ARG A 239 0.47 22.74 16.59
CA ARG A 239 0.45 23.50 17.84
C ARG A 239 1.51 24.60 17.84
N GLU A 240 2.69 24.36 17.26
CA GLU A 240 3.73 25.38 17.10
C GLU A 240 3.35 26.44 16.06
N THR A 241 2.72 26.04 14.96
CA THR A 241 2.38 26.93 13.83
C THR A 241 1.10 27.74 14.07
N PHE A 242 0.12 27.14 14.75
CA PHE A 242 -1.22 27.74 14.94
C PHE A 242 -1.59 27.92 16.43
N GLY A 243 -0.64 27.71 17.34
CA GLY A 243 -0.87 27.84 18.78
C GLY A 243 -1.26 29.26 19.19
N GLY A 244 -2.49 29.41 19.68
CA GLY A 244 -2.89 30.57 20.48
C GLY A 244 -4.07 31.41 19.99
N VAL A 245 -4.88 30.96 19.02
CA VAL A 245 -5.93 31.83 18.44
C VAL A 245 -7.34 31.21 18.51
N ASP A 246 -8.32 32.10 18.60
CA ASP A 246 -9.73 31.96 18.95
C ASP A 246 -10.56 30.79 18.41
N ARG A 247 -11.62 30.53 19.17
CA ARG A 247 -12.43 29.31 19.26
C ARG A 247 -13.62 29.31 18.30
N THR A 248 -13.39 29.24 16.99
CA THR A 248 -14.50 29.13 16.02
C THR A 248 -14.25 28.10 14.93
N VAL A 249 -15.31 27.38 14.54
CA VAL A 249 -15.31 26.41 13.41
C VAL A 249 -14.78 27.05 12.12
N ALA A 250 -15.14 28.32 11.87
CA ALA A 250 -14.68 29.08 10.71
C ALA A 250 -13.16 29.31 10.70
N GLN A 251 -12.57 29.48 11.89
CA GLN A 251 -11.14 29.66 12.04
C GLN A 251 -10.36 28.35 11.91
N ASN A 252 -10.83 27.28 12.55
CA ASN A 252 -10.26 25.93 12.39
C ASN A 252 -10.25 25.53 10.91
N ARG A 253 -11.34 25.79 10.18
CA ARG A 253 -11.39 25.58 8.73
C ARG A 253 -10.34 26.38 7.98
N ARG A 254 -10.23 27.70 8.24
CA ARG A 254 -9.24 28.56 7.59
C ARG A 254 -7.81 28.09 7.84
N GLN A 255 -7.50 27.60 9.04
CA GLN A 255 -6.17 27.07 9.35
C GLN A 255 -5.85 25.80 8.56
N LEU A 256 -6.81 24.90 8.39
CA LEU A 256 -6.64 23.69 7.57
C LEU A 256 -6.47 24.04 6.08
N GLU A 257 -7.23 25.03 5.58
CA GLU A 257 -7.10 25.56 4.22
C GLU A 257 -5.73 26.26 4.02
N GLN A 258 -5.29 27.04 5.00
CA GLN A 258 -3.98 27.70 4.98
C GLN A 258 -2.83 26.70 5.00
N PHE A 259 -2.93 25.65 5.84
CA PHE A 259 -1.95 24.57 5.90
C PHE A 259 -1.69 23.98 4.51
N ILE A 260 -2.75 23.54 3.81
CA ILE A 260 -2.57 22.91 2.50
C ILE A 260 -2.12 23.95 1.46
N ALA A 261 -2.59 25.20 1.53
CA ALA A 261 -2.16 26.25 0.60
C ALA A 261 -0.65 26.52 0.71
N GLU A 262 -0.14 26.69 1.93
CA GLU A 262 1.27 27.00 2.22
C GLU A 262 2.20 25.79 2.12
N PHE A 263 1.65 24.57 2.07
CA PHE A 263 2.45 23.35 1.93
C PHE A 263 3.20 23.33 0.58
N VAL A 264 4.53 23.48 0.61
CA VAL A 264 5.39 23.45 -0.58
C VAL A 264 5.92 22.02 -0.80
N PRO A 265 5.47 21.30 -1.85
CA PRO A 265 5.91 19.94 -2.12
C PRO A 265 7.35 19.92 -2.65
N ALA A 266 8.19 19.06 -2.06
CA ALA A 266 9.60 18.95 -2.44
C ALA A 266 9.85 18.06 -3.67
N THR A 267 8.95 17.12 -3.97
CA THR A 267 9.01 16.24 -5.16
C THR A 267 7.66 16.17 -5.87
N GLU A 268 7.65 15.58 -7.07
CA GLU A 268 6.40 15.36 -7.82
C GLU A 268 5.45 14.42 -7.06
N GLU A 269 5.97 13.36 -6.45
CA GLU A 269 5.15 12.39 -5.71
C GLU A 269 4.43 13.06 -4.53
N VAL A 270 5.11 13.97 -3.82
CA VAL A 270 4.49 14.77 -2.76
C VAL A 270 3.46 15.75 -3.33
N ARG A 271 3.75 16.35 -4.48
CA ARG A 271 2.84 17.30 -5.15
C ARG A 271 1.53 16.62 -5.57
N GLU A 272 1.62 15.41 -6.10
CA GLU A 272 0.44 14.60 -6.45
C GLU A 272 -0.38 14.26 -5.20
N LEU A 273 0.28 13.83 -4.11
CA LEU A 273 -0.41 13.56 -2.84
C LEU A 273 -1.09 14.82 -2.30
N LYS A 274 -0.40 15.97 -2.30
CA LYS A 274 -0.94 17.26 -1.86
C LYS A 274 -2.23 17.57 -2.61
N ARG A 275 -2.21 17.47 -3.95
CA ARG A 275 -3.39 17.70 -4.80
C ARG A 275 -4.53 16.75 -4.42
N ALA A 276 -4.27 15.46 -4.26
CA ALA A 276 -5.31 14.50 -3.89
C ALA A 276 -5.97 14.84 -2.53
N VAL A 277 -5.15 15.24 -1.56
CA VAL A 277 -5.61 15.62 -0.21
C VAL A 277 -6.36 16.96 -0.23
N GLU A 278 -5.93 17.92 -1.04
CA GLU A 278 -6.66 19.18 -1.27
C GLU A 278 -8.06 18.95 -1.87
N HIS A 279 -8.17 18.05 -2.84
CA HIS A 279 -9.47 17.65 -3.41
C HIS A 279 -10.35 16.93 -2.37
N LEU A 280 -9.76 16.14 -1.47
CA LEU A 280 -10.51 15.55 -0.36
C LEU A 280 -11.03 16.63 0.59
N MET A 281 -10.17 17.57 1.01
CA MET A 281 -10.54 18.67 1.90
C MET A 281 -11.73 19.47 1.36
N THR A 282 -11.64 19.89 0.08
CA THR A 282 -12.73 20.62 -0.58
C THR A 282 -14.04 19.82 -0.56
N ARG A 283 -13.99 18.51 -0.82
CA ARG A 283 -15.19 17.65 -0.75
C ARG A 283 -15.76 17.56 0.67
N VAL A 284 -14.90 17.34 1.67
CA VAL A 284 -15.31 17.24 3.09
C VAL A 284 -16.02 18.53 3.53
N PHE A 285 -15.44 19.69 3.25
CA PHE A 285 -16.08 20.96 3.63
C PHE A 285 -17.38 21.24 2.86
N GLN A 286 -17.45 20.90 1.57
CA GLN A 286 -18.71 20.98 0.82
C GLN A 286 -19.80 20.06 1.37
N GLU A 287 -19.45 18.85 1.81
CA GLU A 287 -20.40 17.93 2.46
C GLU A 287 -20.91 18.53 3.78
N ILE A 288 -20.03 19.11 4.58
CA ILE A 288 -20.38 19.75 5.86
C ILE A 288 -21.30 20.96 5.65
N GLU A 289 -20.98 21.85 4.72
CA GLU A 289 -21.81 23.02 4.38
C GLU A 289 -23.22 22.62 3.93
N ARG A 290 -23.31 21.61 3.06
CA ARG A 290 -24.61 21.09 2.56
C ARG A 290 -25.46 20.53 3.68
N ASP A 291 -24.86 19.83 4.62
CA ASP A 291 -25.60 19.23 5.73
C ASP A 291 -25.98 20.27 6.80
N GLN A 292 -25.15 21.27 7.06
CA GLN A 292 -25.51 22.43 7.90
C GLN A 292 -26.70 23.18 7.31
N ALA A 293 -26.68 23.48 6.00
CA ALA A 293 -27.80 24.14 5.33
C ALA A 293 -29.11 23.32 5.44
N ARG A 294 -29.03 21.99 5.32
CA ARG A 294 -30.19 21.08 5.51
C ARG A 294 -30.70 21.07 6.94
N GLU A 295 -29.82 21.09 7.94
CA GLU A 295 -30.20 21.13 9.34
C GLU A 295 -30.86 22.47 9.72
N GLU A 296 -30.32 23.58 9.24
CA GLU A 296 -30.94 24.90 9.40
C GLU A 296 -32.32 24.97 8.76
N GLU A 297 -32.48 24.42 7.54
CA GLU A 297 -33.78 24.34 6.88
C GLU A 297 -34.77 23.48 7.68
N ARG A 298 -34.33 22.34 8.22
CA ARG A 298 -35.15 21.50 9.11
C ARG A 298 -35.54 22.23 10.40
N ARG A 299 -34.64 22.99 11.01
CA ARG A 299 -34.91 23.81 12.20
C ARG A 299 -35.93 24.90 11.89
N ARG A 300 -35.77 25.63 10.79
CA ARG A 300 -36.73 26.66 10.33
C ARG A 300 -38.12 26.07 10.08
N ARG A 301 -38.21 24.89 9.42
CA ARG A 301 -39.48 24.19 9.19
C ARG A 301 -40.15 23.70 10.49
N ARG A 302 -39.39 23.32 11.51
CA ARG A 302 -39.93 22.96 12.84
C ARG A 302 -40.47 24.18 13.57
N GLN A 303 -39.73 25.29 13.60
CA GLN A 303 -40.17 26.54 14.20
C GLN A 303 -41.42 27.12 13.53
N GLN A 304 -41.55 26.99 12.20
CA GLN A 304 -42.76 27.40 11.48
C GLN A 304 -43.98 26.53 11.80
N ARG A 305 -43.80 25.23 12.11
CA ARG A 305 -44.89 24.31 12.50
C ARG A 305 -45.34 24.51 13.95
N GLU A 306 -44.41 24.82 14.84
CA GLU A 306 -44.70 25.12 16.26
C GLU A 306 -45.37 26.50 16.40
N GLY A 307 -44.99 27.49 15.59
CA GLY A 307 -45.63 28.81 15.58
C GLY A 307 -47.01 28.88 14.94
N SER A 308 -47.44 27.85 14.20
CA SER A 308 -48.77 27.79 13.54
C SER A 308 -49.79 26.92 14.28
N SER A 309 -49.41 26.27 15.39
CA SER A 309 -50.30 25.45 16.23
C SER A 309 -50.74 26.17 17.52
N GLY A 310 -50.49 27.48 17.64
CA GLY A 310 -50.75 28.30 18.82
C GLY A 310 -51.71 29.48 18.61
N LEU A 311 -52.51 29.47 17.54
CA LEU A 311 -53.65 30.37 17.30
C LEU A 311 -54.94 29.55 17.29
#